data_AF-A0A8S7Y3R0-F1
#
_entry.id   AF-A0A8S7Y3R0-F1
#
_cell.length_a   1.000
_cell.length_b   1.000
_cell.length_c   1.000
_cell.angle_alpha   90.00
_cell.angle_beta   90.00
_cell.angle_gamma   90.00
#
_symmetry.space_group_name_H-M   'P 1'
#
loop_
_entity.id
_entity.type
_entity.pdbx_description
1 polymer ?
#
loop_
_entity_poly.entity_id
_entity_poly.type
_entity_poly.pdbx_seq_one_letter_code
_entity_poly.pdbx_strand_id
1 'polypeptide(L)'
;MNQVAVVIGGGQTLGAFLCHGLAAEGYRVAVVDIQSDKAANVAQEINTEYGEGTAYGFGADATSEQSVLALSRGVDEIFGRVDLLVYSAGIAKAAFISDFQLGDFDRSLQVNLVGYFLCAREFSRLMIRDGIQGRIIQINSKSGKVGSKHNSGYSAAKFGGVGLTQSLALDLAEYGITVHSLMLGNLLKSPMFQSLLPQYATKLGIKPDQVEQYYIDKVPLKRGCDYQDVLNMLLFYASPKASYCTGQSINVTGGQVMF
;
A
#
# COMPACT_ATOMS: atom_id res chain seq x y z
N MET A 1 -9.18 13.24 17.02
CA MET A 1 -7.96 12.45 17.33
C MET A 1 -6.77 13.25 16.81
N ASN A 2 -5.56 13.06 17.34
CA ASN A 2 -4.36 13.76 16.84
C ASN A 2 -3.34 12.76 16.26
N GLN A 3 -3.83 11.60 15.78
CA GLN A 3 -2.98 10.56 15.22
C GLN A 3 -2.54 10.96 13.82
N VAL A 4 -1.30 10.62 13.48
CA VAL A 4 -0.69 10.99 12.20
C VAL A 4 -0.49 9.75 11.35
N ALA A 5 -1.05 9.76 10.15
CA ALA A 5 -0.86 8.74 9.14
C ALA A 5 0.07 9.23 8.03
N VAL A 6 1.10 8.44 7.74
CA VAL A 6 1.98 8.65 6.59
C VAL A 6 1.59 7.68 5.50
N VAL A 7 1.24 8.18 4.31
CA VAL A 7 0.81 7.34 3.19
C VAL A 7 1.81 7.47 2.04
N ILE A 8 2.66 6.45 1.87
CA ILE A 8 3.60 6.35 0.75
C ILE A 8 2.84 5.91 -0.50
N GLY A 9 3.01 6.66 -1.60
CA GLY A 9 2.20 6.51 -2.82
C GLY A 9 0.81 7.15 -2.71
N GLY A 10 0.67 8.14 -1.83
CA GLY A 10 -0.59 8.81 -1.51
C GLY A 10 -1.06 9.84 -2.55
N GLY A 11 -0.28 10.14 -3.59
CA GLY A 11 -0.60 11.20 -4.55
C GLY A 11 -1.63 10.81 -5.62
N GLN A 12 -2.07 9.55 -5.69
CA GLN A 12 -2.97 9.11 -6.76
C GLN A 12 -3.74 7.82 -6.45
N THR A 13 -4.87 7.64 -7.15
CA THR A 13 -5.65 6.39 -7.20
C THR A 13 -6.02 5.85 -5.81
N LEU A 14 -5.68 4.59 -5.50
CA LEU A 14 -5.96 3.98 -4.19
C LEU A 14 -5.27 4.75 -3.06
N GLY A 15 -4.00 5.14 -3.21
CA GLY A 15 -3.27 5.85 -2.15
C GLY A 15 -3.94 7.18 -1.79
N ALA A 16 -4.33 7.97 -2.80
CA ALA A 16 -5.07 9.22 -2.56
C ALA A 16 -6.42 8.98 -1.87
N PHE A 17 -7.16 7.96 -2.30
CA PHE A 17 -8.42 7.58 -1.64
C PHE A 17 -8.21 7.20 -0.18
N LEU A 18 -7.14 6.45 0.14
CA LEU A 18 -6.80 6.11 1.52
C LEU A 18 -6.42 7.35 2.34
N CYS A 19 -5.72 8.32 1.77
CA CYS A 19 -5.43 9.60 2.43
C CYS A 19 -6.72 10.33 2.81
N HIS A 20 -7.66 10.48 1.85
CA HIS A 20 -8.96 11.10 2.09
C HIS A 20 -9.78 10.35 3.15
N GLY A 21 -9.84 9.02 3.06
CA GLY A 21 -10.53 8.19 4.04
C GLY A 21 -9.94 8.27 5.45
N LEU A 22 -8.62 8.32 5.57
CA LEU A 22 -7.95 8.51 6.86
C LEU A 22 -8.23 9.89 7.45
N ALA A 23 -8.24 10.94 6.62
CA ALA A 23 -8.60 12.29 7.06
C ALA A 23 -10.06 12.36 7.55
N ALA A 24 -10.99 11.70 6.86
CA ALA A 24 -12.39 11.60 7.27
C ALA A 24 -12.56 10.92 8.65
N GLU A 25 -11.67 10.00 9.01
CA GLU A 25 -11.62 9.36 10.34
C GLU A 25 -10.84 10.17 11.39
N GLY A 26 -10.41 11.38 11.04
CA GLY A 26 -9.77 12.33 11.94
C GLY A 26 -8.26 12.12 12.13
N TYR A 27 -7.59 11.42 11.21
CA TYR A 27 -6.13 11.44 11.13
C TYR A 27 -5.65 12.75 10.53
N ARG A 28 -4.49 13.21 11.00
CA ARG A 28 -3.65 14.12 10.21
C ARG A 28 -2.84 13.30 9.22
N VAL A 29 -2.69 13.74 7.98
CA VAL A 29 -2.16 12.91 6.89
C VAL A 29 -0.93 13.53 6.23
N ALA A 30 0.20 12.82 6.30
CA ALA A 30 1.34 13.09 5.43
C ALA A 30 1.14 12.34 4.11
N VAL A 31 0.76 13.07 3.06
CA VAL A 31 0.58 12.53 1.71
C VAL A 31 1.94 12.50 1.03
N VAL A 32 2.45 11.31 0.70
CA VAL A 32 3.79 11.16 0.13
C VAL A 32 3.71 10.54 -1.25
N ASP A 33 4.33 11.17 -2.24
CA ASP A 33 4.48 10.61 -3.59
C ASP A 33 5.82 11.02 -4.20
N ILE A 34 6.30 10.27 -5.20
CA ILE A 34 7.49 10.68 -5.96
C ILE A 34 7.19 11.91 -6.84
N GLN A 35 5.92 12.10 -7.22
CA GLN A 35 5.43 13.31 -7.88
C GLN A 35 4.90 14.28 -6.81
N SER A 36 5.77 15.18 -6.35
CA SER A 36 5.45 16.16 -5.29
C SER A 36 4.16 16.93 -5.53
N ASP A 37 3.90 17.34 -6.77
CA ASP A 37 2.74 18.16 -7.13
C ASP A 37 1.43 17.38 -6.93
N LYS A 38 1.45 16.07 -7.20
CA LYS A 38 0.28 15.20 -6.95
C LYS A 38 0.01 15.05 -5.45
N ALA A 39 1.06 14.88 -4.65
CA ALA A 39 0.93 14.82 -3.19
C ALA A 39 0.41 16.13 -2.61
N ALA A 40 0.90 17.27 -3.10
CA ALA A 40 0.45 18.60 -2.70
C ALA A 40 -1.03 18.83 -3.05
N ASN A 41 -1.46 18.45 -4.25
CA ASN A 41 -2.86 18.59 -4.66
C ASN A 41 -3.81 17.77 -3.77
N VAL A 42 -3.50 16.49 -3.51
CA VAL A 42 -4.31 15.66 -2.62
C VAL A 42 -4.37 16.25 -1.19
N ALA A 43 -3.24 16.75 -0.68
CA ALA A 43 -3.23 17.40 0.63
C ALA A 43 -4.10 18.68 0.66
N GLN A 44 -4.08 19.47 -0.42
CA GLN A 44 -4.93 20.66 -0.55
C GLN A 44 -6.43 20.31 -0.61
N GLU A 45 -6.80 19.27 -1.35
CA GLU A 45 -8.18 18.76 -1.40
C GLU A 45 -8.64 18.35 0.00
N ILE A 46 -7.84 17.56 0.72
CA ILE A 46 -8.12 17.16 2.12
C ILE A 46 -8.29 18.38 3.02
N ASN A 47 -7.39 19.36 2.94
CA ASN A 47 -7.49 20.57 3.77
C ASN A 47 -8.73 21.40 3.44
N THR A 48 -9.15 21.43 2.18
CA THR A 48 -10.37 22.13 1.75
C THR A 48 -11.63 21.48 2.34
N GLU A 49 -11.64 20.15 2.42
CA GLU A 49 -12.81 19.40 2.90
C GLU A 49 -12.86 19.27 4.44
N TYR A 50 -11.71 19.02 5.07
CA TYR A 50 -11.64 18.65 6.50
C TYR A 50 -10.99 19.72 7.40
N GLY A 51 -10.46 20.80 6.80
CA GLY A 51 -9.87 21.94 7.50
C GLY A 51 -8.36 22.07 7.35
N GLU A 52 -7.86 23.30 7.47
CA GLU A 52 -6.44 23.63 7.30
C GLU A 52 -5.54 22.85 8.28
N GLY A 53 -4.41 22.34 7.78
CA GLY A 53 -3.44 21.59 8.58
C GLY A 53 -3.81 20.12 8.82
N THR A 54 -4.90 19.63 8.23
CA THR A 54 -5.27 18.22 8.24
C THR A 54 -4.27 17.38 7.46
N ALA A 55 -3.79 17.85 6.31
CA ALA A 55 -2.83 17.14 5.48
C ALA A 55 -1.71 18.03 4.93
N TYR A 56 -0.55 17.42 4.69
CA TYR A 56 0.61 18.04 4.05
C TYR A 56 1.19 17.10 3.01
N GLY A 57 1.58 17.64 1.85
CA GLY A 57 2.17 16.89 0.75
C GLY A 57 3.70 16.85 0.84
N PHE A 58 4.29 15.69 0.54
CA PHE A 58 5.74 15.46 0.52
C PHE A 58 6.16 14.77 -0.77
N GLY A 59 7.26 15.25 -1.36
CA GLY A 59 7.95 14.60 -2.47
C GLY A 59 9.04 13.65 -1.95
N ALA A 60 8.95 12.34 -2.22
CA ALA A 60 10.00 11.40 -1.83
C ALA A 60 10.08 10.16 -2.73
N ASP A 61 11.31 9.69 -2.98
CA ASP A 61 11.57 8.39 -3.57
C ASP A 61 11.81 7.36 -2.47
N ALA A 62 10.82 6.49 -2.25
CA ALA A 62 10.91 5.44 -1.23
C ALA A 62 12.06 4.46 -1.44
N THR A 63 12.64 4.37 -2.66
CA THR A 63 13.77 3.48 -2.95
C THR A 63 15.13 4.08 -2.62
N SER A 64 15.19 5.36 -2.26
CA SER A 64 16.41 6.07 -1.88
C SER A 64 16.47 6.27 -0.36
N GLU A 65 17.48 5.68 0.28
CA GLU A 65 17.67 5.82 1.74
C GLU A 65 17.79 7.28 2.18
N GLN A 66 18.54 8.10 1.44
CA GLN A 66 18.66 9.53 1.74
C GLN A 66 17.33 10.27 1.61
N SER A 67 16.51 9.90 0.62
CA SER A 67 15.19 10.50 0.44
C SER A 67 14.24 10.13 1.57
N VAL A 68 14.24 8.87 2.02
CA VAL A 68 13.41 8.42 3.14
C VAL A 68 13.85 9.06 4.47
N LEU A 69 15.15 9.24 4.70
CA LEU A 69 15.68 9.96 5.86
C LEU A 69 15.32 11.45 5.86
N ALA A 70 15.25 12.09 4.69
CA ALA A 70 14.78 13.46 4.57
C ALA A 70 13.25 13.55 4.80
N LEU A 71 12.50 12.60 4.25
CA LEU A 71 11.06 12.49 4.44
C LEU A 71 10.70 12.31 5.92
N SER A 72 11.32 11.37 6.63
CA SER A 72 11.00 11.11 8.03
C SER A 72 11.23 12.34 8.91
N ARG A 73 12.32 13.08 8.66
CA ARG A 73 12.59 14.37 9.33
C ARG A 73 11.54 15.43 9.00
N GLY A 74 11.19 15.62 7.73
CA GLY A 74 10.18 16.60 7.34
C GLY A 74 8.79 16.30 7.91
N VAL A 75 8.41 15.01 7.99
CA VAL A 75 7.16 14.59 8.65
C VAL A 75 7.23 14.91 10.16
N ASP A 76 8.35 14.59 10.81
CA ASP A 76 8.54 14.86 12.23
C ASP A 76 8.49 16.37 12.54
N GLU A 77 9.10 17.20 11.71
CA GLU A 77 9.09 18.67 11.86
C GLU A 77 7.67 19.27 11.77
N ILE A 78 6.81 18.73 10.90
CA ILE A 78 5.45 19.25 10.67
C ILE A 78 4.43 18.67 11.66
N PHE A 79 4.54 17.39 11.97
CA PHE A 79 3.52 16.67 12.73
C PHE A 79 3.94 16.35 14.17
N GLY A 80 5.24 16.23 14.45
CA GLY A 80 5.81 15.91 15.76
C GLY A 80 5.55 14.49 16.26
N ARG A 81 4.97 13.62 15.43
CA ARG A 81 4.65 12.22 15.74
C ARG A 81 4.25 11.46 14.47
N VAL A 82 4.33 10.13 14.52
CA VAL A 82 3.77 9.22 13.51
C VAL A 82 3.11 8.02 14.20
N ASP A 83 1.85 7.74 13.86
CA ASP A 83 1.06 6.66 14.46
C ASP A 83 0.81 5.51 13.49
N LEU A 84 0.68 5.82 12.20
CA LEU A 84 0.38 4.86 11.14
C LEU A 84 1.26 5.10 9.92
N LEU A 85 1.94 4.06 9.44
CA LEU A 85 2.54 4.02 8.11
C LEU A 85 1.69 3.14 7.19
N VAL A 86 1.23 3.71 6.08
CA VAL A 86 0.61 2.97 4.97
C VAL A 86 1.59 2.96 3.79
N TYR A 87 2.05 1.76 3.41
CA TYR A 87 2.93 1.61 2.26
C TYR A 87 2.13 1.16 1.02
N SER A 88 1.73 2.13 0.19
CA SER A 88 0.92 1.93 -1.02
C SER A 88 1.73 2.19 -2.30
N ALA A 89 2.81 1.44 -2.49
CA ALA A 89 3.58 1.46 -3.74
C ALA A 89 3.59 0.08 -4.43
N GLY A 90 3.63 0.10 -5.76
CA GLY A 90 3.83 -1.11 -6.54
C GLY A 90 3.76 -0.90 -8.04
N ILE A 91 4.60 -1.64 -8.75
CA ILE A 91 4.58 -1.77 -10.20
C ILE A 91 4.45 -3.24 -10.56
N ALA A 92 3.68 -3.54 -11.59
CA ALA A 92 3.58 -4.88 -12.18
C ALA A 92 3.90 -4.78 -13.67
N LYS A 93 4.79 -5.65 -14.13
CA LYS A 93 5.07 -5.84 -15.56
C LYS A 93 4.96 -7.32 -15.87
N ALA A 94 4.18 -7.63 -16.90
CA ALA A 94 3.95 -8.99 -17.32
C ALA A 94 4.88 -9.36 -18.49
N ALA A 95 5.62 -10.45 -18.35
CA ALA A 95 6.40 -11.09 -19.41
C ALA A 95 6.54 -12.58 -19.13
N PHE A 96 6.73 -13.39 -20.17
CA PHE A 96 7.10 -14.79 -19.98
C PHE A 96 8.52 -14.87 -19.40
N ILE A 97 8.84 -15.91 -18.62
CA ILE A 97 10.07 -15.93 -17.81
C ILE A 97 11.35 -15.87 -18.65
N SER A 98 11.37 -16.47 -19.84
CA SER A 98 12.53 -16.42 -20.74
C SER A 98 12.78 -15.03 -21.33
N ASP A 99 11.76 -14.17 -21.32
CA ASP A 99 11.79 -12.84 -21.94
C ASP A 99 11.78 -11.72 -20.86
N PHE A 100 11.70 -12.11 -19.58
CA PHE A 100 11.57 -11.17 -18.47
C PHE A 100 12.91 -10.47 -18.24
N GLN A 101 12.94 -9.15 -18.41
CA GLN A 101 14.17 -8.37 -18.29
C GLN A 101 14.59 -8.24 -16.83
N LEU A 102 15.88 -8.40 -16.56
CA LEU A 102 16.46 -8.24 -15.22
C LEU A 102 16.13 -6.85 -14.63
N GLY A 103 16.25 -5.78 -15.43
CA GLY A 103 15.94 -4.43 -14.96
C GLY A 103 14.49 -4.25 -14.49
N ASP A 104 13.53 -4.96 -15.10
CA ASP A 104 12.14 -4.94 -14.65
C ASP A 104 11.94 -5.72 -13.34
N PHE A 105 12.69 -6.83 -13.18
CA PHE A 105 12.70 -7.61 -11.96
C PHE A 105 13.28 -6.80 -10.79
N ASP A 106 14.45 -6.19 -10.99
CA ASP A 106 15.12 -5.35 -10.01
C ASP A 106 14.24 -4.17 -9.62
N ARG A 107 13.63 -3.49 -10.59
CA ARG A 107 12.70 -2.39 -10.30
C ARG A 107 11.51 -2.86 -9.47
N SER A 108 10.99 -4.06 -9.71
CA SER A 108 9.91 -4.63 -8.91
C SER A 108 10.33 -4.84 -7.45
N LEU A 109 11.54 -5.37 -7.21
CA LEU A 109 12.08 -5.53 -5.85
C LEU A 109 12.36 -4.18 -5.17
N GLN A 110 12.95 -3.24 -5.89
CA GLN A 110 13.24 -1.91 -5.35
C GLN A 110 11.95 -1.22 -4.87
N VAL A 111 10.93 -1.16 -5.72
CA VAL A 111 9.68 -0.46 -5.41
C VAL A 111 8.81 -1.21 -4.40
N ASN A 112 8.67 -2.53 -4.50
CA ASN A 112 7.73 -3.25 -3.63
C ASN A 112 8.32 -3.73 -2.30
N LEU A 113 9.65 -3.89 -2.22
CA LEU A 113 10.33 -4.52 -1.08
C LEU A 113 11.34 -3.60 -0.42
N VAL A 114 12.32 -3.07 -1.17
CA VAL A 114 13.35 -2.17 -0.59
C VAL A 114 12.71 -0.90 -0.05
N GLY A 115 11.82 -0.27 -0.82
CA GLY A 115 11.14 0.92 -0.33
C GLY A 115 10.22 0.66 0.87
N TYR A 116 9.58 -0.51 0.94
CA TYR A 116 8.80 -0.90 2.13
C TYR A 116 9.71 -1.04 3.35
N PHE A 117 10.85 -1.71 3.20
CA PHE A 117 11.86 -1.85 4.24
C PHE A 117 12.36 -0.48 4.74
N LEU A 118 12.78 0.40 3.83
CA LEU A 118 13.32 1.71 4.21
C LEU A 118 12.29 2.56 4.97
N CYS A 119 11.07 2.67 4.44
CA CYS A 119 10.02 3.44 5.11
C CYS A 119 9.63 2.82 6.47
N ALA A 120 9.44 1.49 6.54
CA ALA A 120 9.11 0.83 7.81
C ALA A 120 10.20 1.05 8.86
N ARG A 121 11.48 0.98 8.47
CA ARG A 121 12.61 1.22 9.36
C ARG A 121 12.62 2.64 9.91
N GLU A 122 12.46 3.67 9.08
CA GLU A 122 12.55 5.06 9.56
C GLU A 122 11.32 5.49 10.36
N PHE A 123 10.10 5.09 9.95
CA PHE A 123 8.90 5.49 10.70
C PHE A 123 8.72 4.69 11.99
N SER A 124 9.17 3.44 12.06
CA SER A 124 9.20 2.70 13.33
C SER A 124 10.16 3.33 14.34
N ARG A 125 11.31 3.88 13.91
CA ARG A 125 12.22 4.62 14.80
C ARG A 125 11.53 5.82 15.46
N LEU A 126 10.73 6.57 14.71
CA LEU A 126 9.94 7.67 15.27
C LEU A 126 8.88 7.16 16.27
N MET A 127 8.16 6.09 15.91
CA MET A 127 7.19 5.46 16.82
C MET A 127 7.85 5.01 18.13
N ILE A 128 9.02 4.35 18.06
CA ILE A 128 9.78 3.88 19.22
C ILE A 128 10.25 5.05 20.07
N ARG A 129 10.86 6.08 19.45
CA ARG A 129 11.35 7.28 20.15
C ARG A 129 10.25 7.91 21.00
N ASP A 130 9.04 7.98 20.47
CA ASP A 130 7.92 8.67 21.09
C ASP A 130 7.03 7.75 21.96
N GLY A 131 7.39 6.47 22.10
CA GLY A 131 6.62 5.49 22.87
C GLY A 131 5.23 5.20 22.27
N ILE A 132 5.09 5.34 20.96
CA ILE A 132 3.82 5.13 20.24
C ILE A 132 3.69 3.66 19.88
N GLN A 133 2.60 3.03 20.35
CA GLN A 133 2.16 1.71 19.92
C GLN A 133 1.56 1.79 18.52
N GLY A 134 2.43 2.02 17.52
CA GLY A 134 2.06 2.38 16.16
C GLY A 134 1.57 1.23 15.29
N ARG A 135 1.34 1.54 14.01
CA ARG A 135 0.80 0.61 13.01
C ARG A 135 1.57 0.74 11.70
N ILE A 136 1.89 -0.39 11.08
CA ILE A 136 2.50 -0.42 9.75
C ILE A 136 1.66 -1.35 8.86
N ILE A 137 1.08 -0.81 7.79
CA ILE A 137 0.21 -1.56 6.88
C ILE A 137 0.76 -1.44 5.46
N GLN A 138 1.13 -2.58 4.87
CA GLN A 138 1.52 -2.66 3.47
C GLN A 138 0.31 -2.95 2.58
N ILE A 139 0.14 -2.21 1.48
CA ILE A 139 -0.76 -2.61 0.40
C ILE A 139 -0.07 -3.66 -0.46
N ASN A 140 -0.53 -4.90 -0.32
CA ASN A 140 -0.03 -6.06 -1.04
C ASN A 140 -1.13 -6.59 -2.00
N SER A 141 -1.02 -7.82 -2.46
CA SER A 141 -1.89 -8.41 -3.48
C SER A 141 -2.04 -9.90 -3.21
N LYS A 142 -3.14 -10.50 -3.68
CA LYS A 142 -3.23 -11.97 -3.80
C LYS A 142 -2.06 -12.60 -4.56
N SER A 143 -1.33 -11.83 -5.39
CA SER A 143 -0.10 -12.30 -6.05
C SER A 143 1.09 -12.51 -5.10
N GLY A 144 0.98 -12.04 -3.86
CA GLY A 144 1.87 -12.37 -2.73
C GLY A 144 1.42 -13.58 -1.91
N LYS A 145 0.30 -14.22 -2.30
CA LYS A 145 -0.22 -15.47 -1.70
C LYS A 145 -0.11 -16.64 -2.67
N VAL A 146 -0.29 -16.40 -3.96
CA VAL A 146 -0.14 -17.39 -5.03
C VAL A 146 0.60 -16.79 -6.20
N GLY A 147 1.50 -17.56 -6.81
CA GLY A 147 2.26 -17.13 -7.98
C GLY A 147 1.36 -16.68 -9.14
N SER A 148 1.66 -15.52 -9.72
CA SER A 148 0.93 -14.98 -10.86
C SER A 148 1.66 -15.29 -12.16
N LYS A 149 1.02 -16.08 -13.04
CA LYS A 149 1.59 -16.47 -14.34
C LYS A 149 2.01 -15.23 -15.16
N HIS A 150 3.25 -15.23 -15.64
CA HIS A 150 3.93 -14.14 -16.36
C HIS A 150 4.23 -12.88 -15.54
N ASN A 151 4.13 -12.92 -14.21
CA ASN A 151 4.42 -11.77 -13.35
C ASN A 151 5.42 -12.17 -12.25
N SER A 152 6.50 -12.87 -12.62
CA SER A 152 7.48 -13.42 -11.68
C SER A 152 8.08 -12.36 -10.77
N GLY A 153 8.51 -11.21 -11.31
CA GLY A 153 9.02 -10.10 -10.51
C GLY A 153 8.01 -9.58 -9.48
N TYR A 154 6.76 -9.39 -9.90
CA TYR A 154 5.71 -8.91 -9.01
C TYR A 154 5.38 -9.91 -7.90
N SER A 155 5.22 -11.19 -8.23
CA SER A 155 4.98 -12.23 -7.21
C SER A 155 6.17 -12.37 -6.28
N ALA A 156 7.41 -12.44 -6.78
CA ALA A 156 8.60 -12.51 -5.93
C ALA A 156 8.65 -11.34 -4.93
N ALA A 157 8.42 -10.11 -5.40
CA ALA A 157 8.44 -8.94 -4.55
C ALA A 157 7.28 -8.90 -3.54
N LYS A 158 6.06 -9.27 -3.96
CA LYS A 158 4.87 -9.27 -3.09
C LYS A 158 4.89 -10.40 -2.04
N PHE A 159 5.41 -11.58 -2.39
CA PHE A 159 5.71 -12.64 -1.41
C PHE A 159 6.81 -12.20 -0.43
N GLY A 160 7.88 -11.56 -0.93
CA GLY A 160 8.93 -10.99 -0.08
C GLY A 160 8.38 -9.97 0.91
N GLY A 161 7.39 -9.16 0.51
CA GLY A 161 6.69 -8.23 1.39
C GLY A 161 6.01 -8.92 2.58
N VAL A 162 5.44 -10.11 2.39
CA VAL A 162 4.85 -10.90 3.49
C VAL A 162 5.92 -11.35 4.49
N GLY A 163 7.05 -11.88 4.01
CA GLY A 163 8.16 -12.26 4.89
C GLY A 163 8.75 -11.07 5.65
N LEU A 164 8.85 -9.92 5.00
CA LEU A 164 9.27 -8.68 5.64
C LEU A 164 8.25 -8.21 6.70
N THR A 165 6.95 -8.24 6.41
CA THR A 165 5.89 -7.97 7.40
C THR A 165 6.02 -8.85 8.64
N GLN A 166 6.28 -10.15 8.47
CA GLN A 166 6.43 -11.07 9.60
C GLN A 166 7.67 -10.76 10.44
N SER A 167 8.80 -10.46 9.79
CA SER A 167 10.04 -10.11 10.50
C SER A 167 9.89 -8.79 11.26
N LEU A 168 9.35 -7.75 10.60
CA LEU A 168 9.05 -6.47 11.24
C LEU A 168 8.07 -6.62 12.41
N ALA A 169 7.07 -7.49 12.29
CA ALA A 169 6.12 -7.74 13.37
C ALA A 169 6.79 -8.37 14.59
N LEU A 170 7.77 -9.26 14.40
CA LEU A 170 8.53 -9.86 15.50
C LEU A 170 9.44 -8.82 16.17
N ASP A 171 10.21 -8.08 15.37
CA ASP A 171 11.17 -7.09 15.86
C ASP A 171 10.48 -5.94 16.63
N LEU A 172 9.27 -5.57 16.19
CA LEU A 172 8.58 -4.39 16.73
C LEU A 172 7.51 -4.71 17.79
N ALA A 173 7.27 -6.00 18.07
CA ALA A 173 6.25 -6.43 19.02
C ALA A 173 6.54 -5.94 20.46
N GLU A 174 7.81 -5.87 20.86
CA GLU A 174 8.20 -5.37 22.19
C GLU A 174 7.82 -3.90 22.43
N TYR A 175 7.60 -3.14 21.35
CA TYR A 175 7.14 -1.74 21.39
C TYR A 175 5.62 -1.60 21.22
N GLY A 176 4.88 -2.70 21.09
CA GLY A 176 3.44 -2.70 20.81
C GLY A 176 3.08 -2.17 19.41
N ILE A 177 4.04 -2.12 18.49
CA ILE A 177 3.81 -1.74 17.09
C ILE A 177 3.39 -2.98 16.31
N THR A 178 2.25 -2.92 15.62
CA THR A 178 1.75 -4.05 14.82
C THR A 178 2.00 -3.83 13.33
N VAL A 179 2.29 -4.92 12.60
CA VAL A 179 2.61 -4.88 11.18
C VAL A 179 1.74 -5.85 10.38
N HIS A 180 1.16 -5.41 9.27
CA HIS A 180 0.30 -6.23 8.42
C HIS A 180 0.52 -5.98 6.93
N SER A 181 0.16 -6.97 6.12
CA SER A 181 0.05 -6.87 4.66
C SER A 181 -1.39 -7.12 4.23
N LEU A 182 -2.01 -6.19 3.50
CA LEU A 182 -3.35 -6.38 2.92
C LEU A 182 -3.24 -7.02 1.53
N MET A 183 -3.72 -8.26 1.41
CA MET A 183 -3.63 -9.07 0.19
C MET A 183 -4.84 -8.80 -0.70
N LEU A 184 -4.74 -7.73 -1.51
CA LEU A 184 -5.88 -7.27 -2.30
C LEU A 184 -6.22 -8.19 -3.48
N GLY A 185 -7.52 -8.29 -3.76
CA GLY A 185 -8.06 -8.78 -5.02
C GLY A 185 -7.84 -7.80 -6.19
N ASN A 186 -8.56 -7.99 -7.30
CA ASN A 186 -8.44 -7.09 -8.44
C ASN A 186 -9.32 -5.83 -8.21
N LEU A 187 -8.70 -4.65 -8.30
CA LEU A 187 -9.39 -3.36 -8.32
C LEU A 187 -9.90 -3.06 -9.72
N LEU A 188 -10.94 -3.76 -10.16
CA LEU A 188 -11.37 -3.82 -11.56
C LEU A 188 -11.64 -2.44 -12.18
N LYS A 189 -12.17 -1.51 -11.40
CA LYS A 189 -12.49 -0.14 -11.85
C LYS A 189 -11.34 0.87 -11.71
N SER A 190 -10.19 0.44 -11.18
CA SER A 190 -9.02 1.33 -11.06
C SER A 190 -8.45 1.70 -12.44
N PRO A 191 -7.87 2.91 -12.59
CA PRO A 191 -7.22 3.30 -13.85
C PRO A 191 -6.15 2.30 -14.31
N MET A 192 -5.42 1.70 -13.37
CA MET A 192 -4.39 0.68 -13.68
C MET A 192 -5.01 -0.60 -14.26
N PHE A 193 -6.10 -1.11 -13.69
CA PHE A 193 -6.71 -2.32 -14.24
C PHE A 193 -7.36 -2.05 -15.60
N GLN A 194 -8.03 -0.92 -15.74
CA GLN A 194 -8.68 -0.49 -16.98
C GLN A 194 -7.69 -0.33 -18.14
N SER A 195 -6.50 0.24 -17.89
CA SER A 195 -5.47 0.39 -18.93
C SER A 195 -4.85 -0.94 -19.38
N LEU A 196 -4.96 -1.99 -18.55
CA LEU A 196 -4.42 -3.33 -18.84
C LEU A 196 -5.43 -4.27 -19.52
N LEU A 197 -6.70 -3.86 -19.68
CA LEU A 197 -7.73 -4.69 -20.33
C LEU A 197 -7.30 -5.22 -21.70
N PRO A 198 -6.69 -4.44 -22.61
CA PRO A 198 -6.23 -4.96 -23.91
C PRO A 198 -5.16 -6.04 -23.76
N GLN A 199 -4.22 -5.88 -22.83
CA GLN A 199 -3.17 -6.88 -22.58
C GLN A 199 -3.75 -8.16 -22.00
N TYR A 200 -4.71 -8.05 -21.07
CA TYR A 200 -5.39 -9.21 -20.51
C TYR A 200 -6.25 -9.93 -21.54
N ALA A 201 -6.95 -9.19 -22.40
CA ALA A 201 -7.74 -9.74 -23.51
C ALA A 201 -6.87 -10.63 -24.41
N THR A 202 -5.73 -10.12 -24.87
CA THR A 202 -4.76 -10.89 -25.67
C THR A 202 -4.24 -12.11 -24.93
N LYS A 203 -3.87 -11.97 -23.64
CA LYS A 203 -3.37 -13.09 -22.83
C LYS A 203 -4.41 -14.20 -22.62
N LEU A 204 -5.68 -13.84 -22.52
CA LEU A 204 -6.79 -14.74 -22.24
C LEU A 204 -7.47 -15.28 -23.51
N GLY A 205 -7.21 -14.68 -24.67
CA GLY A 205 -7.89 -15.03 -25.93
C GLY A 205 -9.37 -14.61 -25.95
N ILE A 206 -9.72 -13.50 -25.28
CA ILE A 206 -11.09 -12.97 -25.19
C ILE A 206 -11.12 -11.49 -25.59
N LYS A 207 -12.31 -10.90 -25.72
CA LYS A 207 -12.45 -9.47 -26.00
C LYS A 207 -12.21 -8.61 -24.74
N PRO A 208 -11.72 -7.35 -24.88
CA PRO A 208 -11.46 -6.47 -23.72
C PRO A 208 -12.68 -6.24 -22.81
N ASP A 209 -13.88 -6.13 -23.38
CA ASP A 209 -15.15 -5.98 -22.64
C ASP A 209 -15.56 -7.22 -21.84
N GLN A 210 -14.97 -8.39 -22.14
CA GLN A 210 -15.20 -9.64 -21.42
C GLN A 210 -14.22 -9.87 -20.26
N VAL A 211 -13.12 -9.12 -20.21
CA VAL A 211 -12.03 -9.33 -19.23
C VAL A 211 -12.52 -9.12 -17.81
N GLU A 212 -13.29 -8.07 -17.55
CA GLU A 212 -13.82 -7.82 -16.21
C GLU A 212 -14.72 -8.97 -15.73
N GLN A 213 -15.69 -9.37 -16.55
CA GLN A 213 -16.60 -10.47 -16.21
C GLN A 213 -15.84 -11.77 -15.96
N TYR A 214 -14.83 -12.06 -16.79
CA TYR A 214 -13.95 -13.21 -16.60
C TYR A 214 -13.27 -13.23 -15.22
N TYR A 215 -12.82 -12.08 -14.70
CA TYR A 215 -12.23 -12.01 -13.37
C TYR A 215 -13.30 -12.03 -12.26
N ILE A 216 -14.46 -11.42 -12.47
CA ILE A 216 -15.61 -11.46 -11.56
C ILE A 216 -16.06 -12.91 -11.33
N ASP A 217 -16.13 -13.71 -12.39
CA ASP A 217 -16.59 -15.10 -12.31
C ASP A 217 -15.69 -15.98 -11.43
N LYS A 218 -14.42 -15.59 -11.26
CA LYS A 218 -13.46 -16.26 -10.37
C LYS A 218 -13.56 -15.85 -8.91
N VAL A 219 -14.31 -14.79 -8.59
CA VAL A 219 -14.51 -14.32 -7.22
C VAL A 219 -15.79 -14.95 -6.67
N PRO A 220 -15.76 -15.65 -5.52
CA PRO A 220 -16.96 -16.21 -4.91
C PRO A 220 -18.08 -15.19 -4.65
N LEU A 221 -17.75 -13.98 -4.19
CA LEU A 221 -18.71 -12.89 -4.00
C LEU A 221 -19.17 -12.19 -5.30
N LYS A 222 -18.70 -12.64 -6.47
CA LYS A 222 -19.13 -12.17 -7.80
C LYS A 222 -19.07 -10.65 -8.00
N ARG A 223 -18.04 -10.02 -7.45
CA ARG A 223 -17.69 -8.61 -7.71
C ARG A 223 -16.19 -8.37 -7.61
N GLY A 224 -15.71 -7.25 -8.16
CA GLY A 224 -14.37 -6.74 -7.92
C GLY A 224 -14.21 -6.15 -6.52
N CYS A 225 -12.96 -5.93 -6.12
CA CYS A 225 -12.63 -5.13 -4.95
C CYS A 225 -12.74 -3.65 -5.32
N ASP A 226 -13.33 -2.85 -4.45
CA ASP A 226 -13.29 -1.38 -4.54
C ASP A 226 -12.29 -0.82 -3.50
N TYR A 227 -12.07 0.50 -3.54
CA TYR A 227 -11.15 1.14 -2.58
C TYR A 227 -11.74 1.21 -1.16
N GLN A 228 -13.06 1.19 -1.01
CA GLN A 228 -13.72 1.21 0.29
C GLN A 228 -13.54 -0.12 1.04
N ASP A 229 -13.56 -1.26 0.33
CA ASP A 229 -13.19 -2.57 0.88
C ASP A 229 -11.78 -2.51 1.52
N VAL A 230 -10.84 -1.84 0.85
CA VAL A 230 -9.46 -1.68 1.33
C VAL A 230 -9.41 -0.76 2.55
N LEU A 231 -10.06 0.40 2.47
CA LEU A 231 -10.08 1.39 3.55
C LEU A 231 -10.69 0.81 4.83
N ASN A 232 -11.81 0.08 4.73
CA ASN A 232 -12.47 -0.54 5.88
C ASN A 232 -11.53 -1.51 6.61
N MET A 233 -10.81 -2.35 5.87
CA MET A 233 -9.85 -3.29 6.44
C MET A 233 -8.64 -2.59 7.04
N LEU A 234 -8.14 -1.56 6.36
CA LEU A 234 -7.04 -0.72 6.83
C LEU A 234 -7.39 -0.05 8.17
N LEU A 235 -8.56 0.58 8.27
CA LEU A 235 -9.01 1.26 9.49
C LEU A 235 -9.17 0.30 10.67
N PHE A 236 -9.71 -0.91 10.45
CA PHE A 236 -9.81 -1.90 11.52
C PHE A 236 -8.44 -2.31 12.06
N TYR A 237 -7.50 -2.69 11.18
CA TYR A 237 -6.16 -3.12 11.59
C TYR A 237 -5.28 -1.97 12.10
N ALA A 238 -5.55 -0.73 11.69
CA ALA A 238 -4.92 0.46 12.24
C ALA A 238 -5.46 0.83 13.64
N SER A 239 -6.65 0.34 14.02
CA SER A 239 -7.28 0.74 15.28
C SER A 239 -6.72 0.02 16.52
N PRO A 240 -7.00 0.53 17.72
CA PRO A 240 -6.74 -0.20 18.97
C PRO A 240 -7.51 -1.53 19.08
N LYS A 241 -8.60 -1.72 18.33
CA LYS A 241 -9.41 -2.96 18.36
C LYS A 241 -8.65 -4.17 17.82
N ALA A 242 -7.61 -3.95 17.01
CA ALA A 242 -6.76 -4.99 16.44
C ALA A 242 -5.40 -5.13 17.15
N SER A 243 -5.26 -4.60 18.37
CA SER A 243 -3.96 -4.58 19.09
C SER A 243 -3.33 -5.95 19.34
N TYR A 244 -4.12 -7.03 19.32
CA TYR A 244 -3.64 -8.40 19.48
C TYR A 244 -3.34 -9.13 18.15
N CYS A 245 -3.43 -8.43 17.02
CA CYS A 245 -3.16 -8.98 15.71
C CYS A 245 -1.87 -8.36 15.16
N THR A 246 -0.83 -9.14 14.85
CA THR A 246 0.39 -8.65 14.17
C THR A 246 0.99 -9.72 13.27
N GLY A 247 1.77 -9.33 12.25
CA GLY A 247 2.46 -10.22 11.31
C GLY A 247 1.57 -10.88 10.26
N GLN A 248 0.35 -10.37 10.08
CA GLN A 248 -0.67 -11.07 9.29
C GLN A 248 -0.69 -10.67 7.81
N SER A 249 -1.04 -11.64 6.97
CA SER A 249 -1.47 -11.43 5.58
C SER A 249 -2.99 -11.48 5.49
N ILE A 250 -3.62 -10.33 5.32
CA ILE A 250 -5.08 -10.18 5.40
C ILE A 250 -5.70 -10.22 4.00
N ASN A 251 -6.46 -11.28 3.71
CA ASN A 251 -7.10 -11.44 2.40
C ASN A 251 -8.28 -10.47 2.23
N VAL A 252 -8.23 -9.60 1.21
CA VAL A 252 -9.33 -8.74 0.77
C VAL A 252 -9.69 -9.12 -0.67
N THR A 253 -10.23 -10.34 -0.83
CA THR A 253 -10.29 -11.02 -2.13
C THR A 253 -11.68 -11.51 -2.53
N GLY A 254 -12.73 -11.15 -1.77
CA GLY A 254 -14.08 -11.65 -2.00
C GLY A 254 -14.19 -13.18 -1.97
N GLY A 255 -13.34 -13.84 -1.17
CA GLY A 255 -13.25 -15.30 -1.05
C GLY A 255 -12.36 -15.98 -2.09
N GLN A 256 -11.74 -15.25 -3.01
CA GLN A 256 -10.90 -15.86 -4.05
C GLN A 256 -9.63 -16.53 -3.48
N VAL A 257 -9.13 -16.05 -2.34
CA VAL A 257 -8.06 -16.66 -1.56
C VAL A 257 -8.56 -16.89 -0.14
N MET A 258 -8.48 -18.14 0.33
CA MET A 258 -8.95 -18.57 1.67
C MET A 258 -7.84 -19.17 2.53
N PHE A 259 -6.58 -19.06 2.11
CA PHE A 259 -5.38 -19.48 2.84
C PHE A 259 -4.44 -18.30 3.07
#